data_AF-A0A9E4PK70-F1
#
_entry.id   AF-A0A9E4PK70-F1
#
_cell.length_a   1.000
_cell.length_b   1.000
_cell.length_c   1.000
_cell.angle_alpha   90.00
_cell.angle_beta   90.00
_cell.angle_gamma   90.00
#
_symmetry.space_group_name_H-M   'P 1'
#
loop_
_entity.id
_entity.type
_entity.pdbx_description
1 polymer ?
#
loop_
_entity_poly.entity_id
_entity_poly.type
_entity_poly.pdbx_seq_one_letter_code
_entity_poly.pdbx_strand_id
1 'polypeptide(L)'
;MRSTAFQTLRSAAPVVLVTGALGVALYAYFQAFGSGLMDRVTGWTALSAALPLQMLGADVEVYGTIVASDRFAYNIVAECTLVGPLLLYVAAVLAYPAGLASKASGVALGLLAIGGLNIVRLVSLFYVGTYAPQHLDVVHLVVWQGVMVLSVVMLWLFWVQRSGRARAA
;
A
#
# COMPACT_ATOMS: atom_id res chain seq x y z
N MET A 1 -5.77 16.36 43.09
CA MET A 1 -4.45 15.88 42.61
C MET A 1 -4.68 14.61 41.80
N ARG A 2 -4.62 14.67 40.46
CA ARG A 2 -4.66 13.44 39.64
C ARG A 2 -3.31 12.74 39.79
N SER A 3 -3.30 11.45 40.14
CA SER A 3 -2.05 10.71 40.34
C SER A 3 -1.25 10.69 39.03
N THR A 4 0.06 10.89 39.12
CA THR A 4 1.03 10.84 38.01
C THR A 4 0.86 9.58 37.16
N ALA A 5 0.45 8.45 37.76
CA ALA A 5 0.13 7.19 37.10
C ALA A 5 -1.02 7.29 36.09
N PHE A 6 -2.09 8.04 36.39
CA PHE A 6 -3.22 8.22 35.47
C PHE A 6 -2.87 9.12 34.28
N GLN A 7 -1.89 10.02 34.47
CA GLN A 7 -1.39 10.91 33.43
C GLN A 7 -0.48 10.16 32.44
N THR A 8 0.43 9.31 32.94
CA THR A 8 1.28 8.43 32.10
C THR A 8 0.47 7.38 31.35
N LEU A 9 -0.57 6.80 31.96
CA LEU A 9 -1.46 5.84 31.29
C LEU A 9 -2.19 6.47 30.09
N ARG A 10 -2.61 7.73 30.23
CA ARG A 10 -3.37 8.45 29.20
C ARG A 10 -2.48 8.96 28.07
N SER A 11 -1.21 9.27 28.33
CA SER A 11 -0.23 9.61 27.30
C SER A 11 0.31 8.38 26.57
N ALA A 12 0.33 7.21 27.21
CA ALA A 12 0.79 5.95 26.59
C ALA A 12 -0.29 5.27 25.73
N ALA A 13 -1.58 5.48 26.02
CA ALA A 13 -2.71 4.89 25.29
C ALA A 13 -2.65 5.00 23.75
N PRO A 14 -2.37 6.18 23.14
CA PRO A 14 -2.27 6.27 21.68
C PRO A 14 -1.07 5.50 21.11
N VAL A 15 0.06 5.46 21.83
CA VAL A 15 1.26 4.72 21.42
C VAL A 15 0.99 3.22 21.45
N VAL A 16 0.39 2.72 22.53
CA VAL A 16 0.02 1.30 22.67
C VAL A 16 -0.97 0.88 21.58
N LEU A 17 -1.93 1.73 21.27
CA LEU A 17 -2.94 1.46 20.25
C LEU A 17 -2.36 1.42 18.83
N VAL A 18 -1.46 2.35 18.49
CA VAL A 18 -0.75 2.36 17.19
C VAL A 18 0.16 1.15 17.08
N THR A 19 0.99 0.87 18.09
CA THR A 19 1.91 -0.27 18.08
C THR A 19 1.15 -1.60 18.03
N GLY A 20 0.04 -1.72 18.76
CA GLY A 20 -0.84 -2.89 18.70
C GLY A 20 -1.48 -3.07 17.33
N ALA A 21 -2.05 -2.01 16.75
CA ALA A 21 -2.66 -2.06 15.41
C ALA A 21 -1.64 -2.43 14.33
N LEU A 22 -0.42 -1.88 14.43
CA LEU A 22 0.68 -2.20 13.52
C LEU A 22 1.13 -3.65 13.69
N GLY A 23 1.25 -4.14 14.92
CA GLY A 23 1.60 -5.55 15.19
C GLY A 23 0.57 -6.53 14.64
N VAL A 24 -0.73 -6.23 14.80
CA VAL A 24 -1.82 -7.04 14.23
C VAL A 24 -1.78 -7.01 12.70
N ALA A 25 -1.57 -5.83 12.11
CA ALA A 25 -1.41 -5.70 10.66
C ALA A 25 -0.24 -6.54 10.14
N LEU A 26 0.95 -6.42 10.74
CA LEU A 26 2.11 -7.21 10.34
C LEU A 26 1.85 -8.71 10.49
N TYR A 27 1.26 -9.15 11.61
CA TYR A 27 0.90 -10.55 11.81
C TYR A 27 -0.07 -11.04 10.73
N ALA A 28 -1.13 -10.27 10.43
CA ALA A 28 -2.08 -10.62 9.37
C ALA A 28 -1.40 -10.70 7.99
N TYR A 29 -0.46 -9.80 7.69
CA TYR A 29 0.33 -9.84 6.46
C TYR A 29 1.17 -11.11 6.36
N PHE A 30 1.90 -11.47 7.41
CA PHE A 30 2.69 -12.69 7.44
C PHE A 30 1.85 -13.96 7.35
N GLN A 31 0.66 -13.99 7.95
CA GLN A 31 -0.26 -15.11 7.82
C GLN A 31 -0.85 -15.23 6.41
N ALA A 32 -1.03 -14.10 5.71
CA ALA A 32 -1.48 -14.10 4.32
C ALA A 32 -0.36 -14.48 3.34
N PHE A 33 0.90 -14.35 3.75
CA PHE A 33 2.05 -14.66 2.91
C PHE A 33 2.06 -16.16 2.55
N GLY A 34 2.16 -16.46 1.24
CA GLY A 34 2.10 -17.83 0.73
C GLY A 34 0.72 -18.52 0.85
N SER A 35 -0.33 -17.78 1.22
CA SER A 35 -1.70 -18.30 1.22
C SER A 35 -2.33 -18.21 -0.17
N GLY A 36 -3.29 -19.10 -0.47
CA GLY A 36 -4.06 -19.03 -1.71
C GLY A 36 -4.87 -17.73 -1.88
N LEU A 37 -5.06 -16.95 -0.81
CA LEU A 37 -5.59 -15.59 -0.92
C LEU A 37 -4.57 -14.66 -1.57
N MET A 38 -3.32 -14.69 -1.12
CA MET A 38 -2.25 -13.87 -1.70
C MET A 38 -2.01 -14.24 -3.16
N ASP A 39 -2.06 -15.53 -3.51
CA ASP A 39 -1.94 -16.00 -4.91
C ASP A 39 -3.05 -15.43 -5.81
N ARG A 40 -4.27 -15.30 -5.27
CA ARG A 40 -5.36 -14.62 -5.98
C ARG A 40 -5.05 -13.13 -6.11
N VAL A 41 -4.60 -12.47 -5.05
CA VAL A 41 -4.31 -11.04 -5.09
C VAL A 41 -3.19 -10.73 -6.09
N THR A 42 -2.13 -11.54 -6.16
CA THR A 42 -1.06 -11.38 -7.15
C THR A 42 -1.58 -11.58 -8.57
N GLY A 43 -2.43 -12.59 -8.81
CA GLY A 43 -3.08 -12.79 -10.11
C GLY A 43 -3.99 -11.62 -10.52
N TRP A 44 -4.79 -11.08 -9.61
CA TRP A 44 -5.61 -9.88 -9.86
C TRP A 44 -4.74 -8.64 -10.11
N THR A 45 -3.61 -8.55 -9.42
CA THR A 45 -2.64 -7.47 -9.65
C THR A 45 -2.02 -7.59 -11.04
N ALA A 46 -1.70 -8.81 -11.51
CA ALA A 46 -1.20 -9.04 -12.86
C ALA A 46 -2.24 -8.62 -13.92
N LEU A 47 -3.50 -9.03 -13.75
CA LEU A 47 -4.59 -8.64 -14.65
C LEU A 47 -4.82 -7.13 -14.69
N SER A 48 -4.82 -6.46 -13.53
CA SER A 48 -5.02 -5.01 -13.47
C SER A 48 -3.86 -4.21 -14.06
N ALA A 49 -2.65 -4.76 -14.10
CA ALA A 49 -1.50 -4.13 -14.77
C ALA A 49 -1.55 -4.26 -16.30
N ALA A 50 -2.19 -5.30 -16.84
CA ALA A 50 -2.23 -5.55 -18.28
C ALA A 50 -2.98 -4.46 -19.06
N LEU A 51 -4.14 -4.02 -18.56
CA LEU A 51 -4.95 -2.99 -19.23
C LEU A 51 -4.16 -1.68 -19.49
N PRO A 52 -3.57 -1.01 -18.49
CA PRO A 52 -2.82 0.21 -18.73
C PRO A 52 -1.57 -0.01 -19.60
N LEU A 53 -0.92 -1.18 -19.53
CA LEU A 53 0.18 -1.52 -20.42
C LEU A 53 -0.27 -1.60 -21.88
N GLN A 54 -1.38 -2.28 -22.15
CA GLN A 54 -1.97 -2.36 -23.49
C GLN A 54 -2.43 -0.99 -24.00
N MET A 55 -3.04 -0.16 -23.14
CA MET A 55 -3.41 1.21 -23.49
C MET A 55 -2.21 2.09 -23.86
N LEU A 56 -1.04 1.80 -23.30
CA LEU A 56 0.22 2.49 -23.62
C LEU A 56 1.00 1.82 -24.78
N GLY A 57 0.37 0.85 -25.47
CA GLY A 57 0.92 0.22 -26.67
C GLY A 57 1.87 -0.94 -26.43
N ALA A 58 1.92 -1.49 -25.21
CA ALA A 58 2.64 -2.72 -24.93
C ALA A 58 1.76 -3.94 -25.25
N ASP A 59 2.25 -4.83 -26.12
CA ASP A 59 1.59 -6.12 -26.36
C ASP A 59 1.96 -7.08 -25.23
N VAL A 60 1.07 -7.19 -24.24
CA VAL A 60 1.29 -7.97 -23.03
C VAL A 60 0.18 -8.99 -22.79
N GLU A 61 0.60 -10.18 -22.40
CA GLU A 61 -0.24 -11.30 -22.02
C GLU A 61 -0.01 -11.66 -20.55
N VAL A 62 -1.07 -12.16 -19.90
CA VAL A 62 -1.03 -12.55 -18.47
C VAL A 62 -1.13 -14.05 -18.33
N TYR A 63 -0.11 -14.65 -17.73
CA TYR A 63 -0.02 -16.07 -17.42
C TYR A 63 0.01 -16.27 -15.92
N GLY A 64 -1.18 -16.38 -15.30
CA GLY A 64 -1.31 -16.45 -13.85
C GLY A 64 -0.87 -15.16 -13.19
N THR A 65 0.31 -15.17 -12.58
CA THR A 65 0.95 -14.00 -11.92
C THR A 65 2.02 -13.34 -12.80
N ILE A 66 2.32 -13.90 -13.97
CA ILE A 66 3.34 -13.39 -14.88
C ILE A 66 2.67 -12.45 -15.89
N VAL A 67 3.27 -11.27 -16.07
CA VAL A 67 2.94 -10.34 -17.17
C VAL A 67 4.11 -10.40 -18.16
N ALA A 68 3.83 -10.80 -19.39
CA ALA A 68 4.86 -11.08 -20.39
C ALA A 68 4.57 -10.37 -21.72
N SER A 69 5.65 -10.00 -22.40
CA SER A 69 5.69 -9.54 -23.79
C SER A 69 6.88 -10.20 -24.48
N ASP A 70 7.01 -10.02 -25.79
CA ASP A 70 8.18 -10.48 -26.57
C ASP A 70 9.52 -9.93 -26.07
N ARG A 71 9.51 -8.78 -25.37
CA ARG A 71 10.73 -8.06 -24.97
C ARG A 71 11.07 -8.21 -23.50
N PHE A 72 10.07 -8.42 -22.66
CA PHE A 72 10.23 -8.43 -21.21
C PHE A 72 9.08 -9.18 -20.53
N ALA A 73 9.40 -9.88 -19.45
CA ALA A 73 8.44 -10.54 -18.59
C ALA A 73 8.84 -10.37 -17.13
N TYR A 74 7.85 -10.21 -16.26
CA TYR A 74 8.06 -10.15 -14.82
C TYR A 74 6.94 -10.86 -14.08
N ASN A 75 7.31 -11.48 -12.95
CA ASN A 75 6.36 -12.16 -12.08
C ASN A 75 5.90 -11.22 -10.96
N ILE A 76 4.58 -11.14 -10.76
CA ILE A 76 3.99 -10.41 -9.64
C ILE A 76 4.11 -11.26 -8.37
N VAL A 77 4.94 -10.79 -7.44
CA VAL A 77 5.08 -11.33 -6.09
C VAL A 77 4.28 -10.51 -5.09
N ALA A 78 4.15 -10.98 -3.84
CA ALA A 78 3.37 -10.31 -2.80
C ALA A 78 3.79 -8.85 -2.57
N GLU A 79 5.09 -8.57 -2.68
CA GLU A 79 5.73 -7.26 -2.53
C GLU A 79 5.41 -6.29 -3.67
N CYS A 80 4.96 -6.82 -4.82
CA CYS A 80 4.48 -6.04 -5.97
C CYS A 80 2.97 -5.72 -5.87
N THR A 81 2.28 -6.25 -4.86
CA THR A 81 0.88 -5.95 -4.60
C THR A 81 0.74 -4.71 -3.71
N LEU A 82 -0.44 -4.10 -3.76
CA LEU A 82 -0.77 -2.98 -2.89
C LEU A 82 -1.01 -3.39 -1.41
N VAL A 83 -1.05 -4.68 -1.09
CA VAL A 83 -1.51 -5.20 0.21
C VAL A 83 -0.68 -4.67 1.36
N GLY A 84 0.65 -4.79 1.31
CA GLY A 84 1.53 -4.34 2.38
C GLY A 84 1.37 -2.85 2.70
N PRO A 85 1.57 -1.95 1.71
CA PRO A 85 1.40 -0.51 1.90
C PRO A 85 -0.02 -0.11 2.33
N LEU A 86 -1.06 -0.72 1.74
CA LEU A 86 -2.45 -0.43 2.10
C LEU A 86 -2.75 -0.85 3.54
N LEU A 87 -2.28 -2.02 3.97
CA LEU A 87 -2.50 -2.53 5.32
C LEU A 87 -1.86 -1.60 6.36
N LEU A 88 -0.65 -1.13 6.10
CA LEU A 88 0.03 -0.14 6.94
C LEU A 88 -0.78 1.16 7.06
N TYR A 89 -1.26 1.67 5.92
CA TYR A 89 -2.09 2.86 5.87
C TYR A 89 -3.41 2.69 6.63
N VAL A 90 -4.12 1.57 6.41
CA VAL A 90 -5.40 1.26 7.06
C VAL A 90 -5.20 1.11 8.57
N ALA A 91 -4.13 0.46 9.02
CA ALA A 91 -3.80 0.38 10.44
C ALA A 91 -3.66 1.78 11.06
N ALA A 92 -2.97 2.71 10.37
CA ALA A 92 -2.81 4.08 10.83
C ALA A 92 -4.14 4.87 10.85
N VAL A 93 -5.02 4.67 9.87
CA VAL A 93 -6.37 5.29 9.83
C VAL A 93 -7.25 4.76 10.96
N LEU A 94 -7.23 3.45 11.20
CA LEU A 94 -8.00 2.80 12.26
C LEU A 94 -7.50 3.17 13.65
N ALA A 95 -6.19 3.34 13.81
CA ALA A 95 -5.57 3.78 15.05
C ALA A 95 -5.89 5.25 15.37
N TYR A 96 -6.07 6.09 14.35
CA TYR A 96 -6.37 7.50 14.56
C TYR A 96 -7.77 7.68 15.20
N PRO A 97 -7.92 8.51 16.24
CA PRO A 97 -9.21 8.80 16.82
C PRO A 97 -9.99 9.69 15.82
N ALA A 98 -10.78 9.08 14.95
CA ALA A 98 -11.74 9.73 14.05
C ALA A 98 -13.08 8.98 14.07
N GLY A 99 -14.16 9.64 13.65
CA GLY A 99 -15.48 8.99 13.50
C GLY A 99 -15.46 7.94 12.39
N LEU A 100 -16.37 6.95 12.46
CA LEU A 100 -16.39 5.82 11.52
C LEU A 100 -16.54 6.25 10.05
N ALA A 101 -17.40 7.24 9.77
CA ALA A 101 -17.58 7.76 8.42
C ALA A 101 -16.30 8.38 7.84
N SER A 102 -15.54 9.11 8.67
CA SER A 102 -14.25 9.67 8.28
C SER A 102 -13.20 8.58 8.05
N LYS A 103 -13.21 7.52 8.87
CA LYS A 103 -12.33 6.37 8.69
C LYS A 103 -12.65 5.62 7.39
N ALA A 104 -13.92 5.39 7.10
CA ALA A 104 -14.35 4.73 5.87
C ALA A 104 -13.93 5.53 4.62
N SER A 105 -14.11 6.85 4.62
CA SER A 105 -13.62 7.70 3.52
C SER A 105 -12.09 7.72 3.43
N GLY A 106 -11.40 7.66 4.57
CA GLY A 106 -9.95 7.53 4.62
C GLY A 106 -9.43 6.23 4.02
N VAL A 107 -10.06 5.10 4.35
CA VAL A 107 -9.74 3.78 3.78
C VAL A 107 -10.01 3.77 2.28
N ALA A 108 -11.15 4.30 1.82
CA ALA A 108 -11.48 4.38 0.40
C ALA A 108 -10.45 5.24 -0.38
N LEU A 109 -10.07 6.39 0.17
CA LEU A 109 -9.01 7.23 -0.39
C LEU A 109 -7.68 6.48 -0.48
N GLY A 110 -7.32 5.76 0.58
CA GLY A 110 -6.13 4.90 0.63
C GLY A 110 -6.11 3.86 -0.46
N LEU A 111 -7.20 3.10 -0.59
CA LEU A 111 -7.35 2.05 -1.58
C LEU A 111 -7.15 2.57 -3.01
N LEU A 112 -7.80 3.69 -3.34
CA LEU A 112 -7.71 4.29 -4.67
C LEU A 112 -6.32 4.87 -4.97
N ALA A 113 -5.76 5.65 -4.04
CA ALA A 113 -4.49 6.33 -4.26
C ALA A 113 -3.30 5.36 -4.26
N ILE A 114 -3.22 4.46 -3.27
CA ILE A 114 -2.14 3.46 -3.16
C ILE A 114 -2.29 2.42 -4.27
N GLY A 115 -3.51 1.98 -4.58
CA GLY A 115 -3.78 1.07 -5.69
C GLY A 115 -3.37 1.66 -7.04
N GLY A 116 -3.77 2.91 -7.31
CA GLY A 116 -3.35 3.62 -8.53
C GLY A 116 -1.84 3.78 -8.62
N LEU A 117 -1.17 4.16 -7.53
CA LEU A 117 0.28 4.29 -7.51
C LEU A 117 0.99 2.94 -7.72
N ASN A 118 0.43 1.84 -7.19
CA ASN A 118 0.94 0.51 -7.45
C ASN A 118 0.85 0.14 -8.94
N ILE A 119 -0.23 0.49 -9.62
CA ILE A 119 -0.34 0.28 -11.07
C ILE A 119 0.73 1.10 -11.84
N VAL A 120 0.92 2.37 -11.48
CA VAL A 120 1.98 3.20 -12.07
C VAL A 120 3.36 2.56 -11.86
N ARG A 121 3.62 2.03 -10.66
CA ARG A 121 4.84 1.27 -10.36
C ARG A 121 5.03 0.09 -11.32
N LEU A 122 4.02 -0.75 -11.49
CA LEU A 122 4.12 -1.94 -12.34
C LEU A 122 4.37 -1.57 -13.81
N VAL A 123 3.64 -0.57 -14.33
CA VAL A 123 3.84 -0.05 -15.68
C VAL A 123 5.26 0.51 -15.87
N SER A 124 5.73 1.28 -14.88
CA SER A 124 7.10 1.83 -14.89
C SER A 124 8.15 0.72 -14.91
N LEU A 125 8.00 -0.31 -14.06
CA LEU A 125 8.93 -1.44 -14.00
C LEU A 125 8.95 -2.23 -15.30
N PHE A 126 7.82 -2.41 -15.97
CA PHE A 126 7.77 -3.05 -17.29
C PHE A 126 8.63 -2.29 -18.31
N TYR A 127 8.45 -0.96 -18.42
CA TYR A 127 9.21 -0.17 -19.37
C TYR A 127 10.69 -0.03 -19.01
N VAL A 128 11.02 0.11 -17.73
CA VAL A 128 12.41 0.08 -17.27
C VAL A 128 13.04 -1.27 -17.59
N GLY A 129 12.36 -2.38 -17.33
CA GLY A 129 12.82 -3.72 -17.70
C GLY A 129 13.03 -3.90 -19.20
N THR A 130 12.18 -3.28 -20.01
CA THR A 130 12.23 -3.37 -21.48
C THR A 130 13.35 -2.53 -22.11
N TYR A 131 13.62 -1.35 -21.57
CA TYR A 131 14.51 -0.35 -22.20
C TYR A 131 15.81 -0.08 -21.44
N ALA A 132 15.84 -0.33 -20.14
CA ALA A 132 17.00 -0.08 -19.28
C ALA A 132 17.09 -1.11 -18.14
N PRO A 133 17.19 -2.43 -18.46
CA PRO A 133 17.13 -3.51 -17.49
C PRO A 133 18.20 -3.40 -16.40
N GLN A 134 19.35 -2.78 -16.69
CA GLN A 134 20.41 -2.52 -15.69
C GLN A 134 19.98 -1.62 -14.53
N HIS A 135 18.88 -0.88 -14.68
CA HIS A 135 18.33 0.00 -13.63
C HIS A 135 17.13 -0.61 -12.91
N LEU A 136 16.67 -1.80 -13.31
CA LEU A 136 15.44 -2.39 -12.80
C LEU A 136 15.49 -2.56 -11.28
N ASP A 137 16.58 -3.09 -10.73
CA ASP A 137 16.71 -3.33 -9.29
C ASP A 137 16.71 -2.03 -8.48
N VAL A 138 17.41 -1.00 -8.96
CA VAL A 138 17.46 0.31 -8.29
C VAL A 138 16.09 0.96 -8.31
N VAL A 139 15.42 0.95 -9.47
CA VAL A 139 14.09 1.54 -9.60
C VAL A 139 13.07 0.77 -8.78
N HIS A 140 13.16 -0.56 -8.75
CA HIS A 140 12.26 -1.42 -8.00
C HIS A 140 12.44 -1.30 -6.48
N LEU A 141 13.65 -1.53 -5.99
CA LEU A 141 13.92 -1.71 -4.56
C LEU A 141 14.17 -0.40 -3.82
N VAL A 142 14.64 0.63 -4.52
CA VAL A 142 15.00 1.91 -3.90
C VAL A 142 13.97 2.99 -4.24
N VAL A 143 13.79 3.27 -5.52
CA VAL A 143 12.94 4.40 -5.96
C VAL A 143 11.48 4.13 -5.63
N TRP A 144 10.91 3.03 -6.14
CA TRP A 144 9.51 2.72 -5.92
C TRP A 144 9.18 2.40 -4.46
N GLN A 145 10.08 1.72 -3.75
CA GLN A 145 9.90 1.46 -2.33
C GLN A 145 9.85 2.77 -1.53
N GLY A 146 10.76 3.71 -1.81
CA GLY A 146 10.75 5.04 -1.19
C GLY A 146 9.49 5.83 -1.51
N VAL A 147 9.09 5.87 -2.78
CA VAL A 147 7.87 6.56 -3.25
C VAL A 147 6.62 6.00 -2.57
N MET A 148 6.48 4.68 -2.46
CA MET A 148 5.33 4.05 -1.80
C MET A 148 5.27 4.42 -0.31
N VAL A 149 6.37 4.31 0.42
CA VAL A 149 6.41 4.68 1.85
C VAL A 149 6.05 6.15 2.06
N LEU A 150 6.67 7.04 1.28
CA LEU A 150 6.38 8.47 1.35
C LEU A 150 4.91 8.78 1.03
N SER A 151 4.34 8.13 0.00
CA SER A 151 2.93 8.33 -0.35
C SER A 151 1.98 7.90 0.76
N VAL A 152 2.27 6.80 1.46
CA VAL A 152 1.45 6.31 2.58
C VAL A 152 1.44 7.34 3.70
N VAL A 153 2.62 7.87 4.06
CA VAL A 153 2.76 8.89 5.10
C VAL A 153 2.05 10.18 4.68
N MET A 154 2.30 10.67 3.47
CA MET A 154 1.69 11.91 2.96
C MET A 154 0.17 11.80 2.88
N LEU A 155 -0.36 10.69 2.37
CA LEU A 155 -1.79 10.47 2.26
C LEU A 155 -2.46 10.39 3.65
N TRP A 156 -1.81 9.73 4.60
CA TRP A 156 -2.30 9.67 5.97
C TRP A 156 -2.32 11.04 6.62
N LEU A 157 -1.24 11.84 6.49
CA LEU A 157 -1.19 13.21 6.99
C LEU A 157 -2.29 14.09 6.35
N PHE A 158 -2.48 13.99 5.04
CA PHE A 158 -3.53 14.70 4.31
C PHE A 158 -4.93 14.37 4.86
N TRP A 159 -5.23 13.07 5.04
CA TRP A 159 -6.51 12.64 5.59
C TRP A 159 -6.69 13.06 7.06
N VAL A 160 -5.64 12.96 7.88
CA VAL A 160 -5.65 13.40 9.30
C VAL A 160 -5.96 14.89 9.40
N GLN A 161 -5.31 15.73 8.60
CA GLN A 161 -5.56 17.19 8.61
C GLN A 161 -7.02 17.52 8.31
N ARG A 162 -7.64 16.81 7.36
CA ARG A 162 -9.04 17.02 6.99
C ARG A 162 -10.00 16.48 8.07
N SER A 163 -9.67 15.34 8.66
CA SER A 163 -10.44 14.70 9.73
C SER A 163 -10.38 15.50 11.05
N GLY A 164 -9.24 16.13 11.34
CA GLY A 164 -9.06 17.01 12.51
C GLY A 164 -9.83 18.32 12.39
N ARG A 165 -9.85 18.93 11.19
CA ARG A 165 -10.68 20.12 10.92
C ARG A 165 -12.17 19.86 11.12
N ALA A 166 -12.66 18.68 10.70
CA ALA A 166 -14.06 18.27 10.87
C ALA A 166 -14.47 18.00 12.34
N ARG A 167 -13.52 17.91 13.27
CA ARG A 167 -13.79 17.82 14.72
C ARG A 167 -13.78 19.17 15.43
N ALA A 168 -13.15 20.18 14.84
CA ALA A 168 -12.99 21.51 15.44
C ALA A 168 -14.07 22.50 14.98
N ALA A 169 -14.81 22.15 13.92
CA ALA A 169 -16.01 22.84 13.45
C ALA A 169 -17.25 22.14 14.01
#